data_AF-A0A8S3K8R8-F1
#
_entry.id   AF-A0A8S3K8R8-F1
#
_cell.length_a   1.000
_cell.length_b   1.000
_cell.length_c   1.000
_cell.angle_alpha   90.00
_cell.angle_beta   90.00
_cell.angle_gamma   90.00
#
_symmetry.space_group_name_H-M   'P 1'
#
loop_
_entity.id
_entity.type
_entity.pdbx_description
1 polymer ?
#
loop_
_entity_poly.entity_id
_entity_poly.type
_entity_poly.pdbx_seq_one_letter_code
_entity_poly.pdbx_strand_id
1 'polypeptide(L)'
;LARFFLGTHHGNQVNAEIFNSTHTIDELYQLVHPDWSNDQVKLYLHPLKSIIDHIQVRDALVDLNPSTKDLPSAHFDAESFIGSNRRIMDLGKKVIEDATNPNKDLDSARGKIGDLLHTLQDFYSHSNWIEMGKTEINHRIG
;
A
#
# COMPACT_ATOMS: atom_id res chain seq x y z
N LEU A 1 8.77 -0.30 2.49
CA LEU A 1 7.95 -0.72 1.34
C LEU A 1 8.55 -0.35 -0.03
N ALA A 2 9.10 0.85 -0.25
CA ALA A 2 9.66 1.24 -1.56
C ALA A 2 10.89 0.42 -2.03
N ARG A 3 11.68 -0.15 -1.11
CA ARG A 3 12.88 -0.96 -1.45
C ARG A 3 12.58 -2.31 -2.11
N PHE A 4 11.35 -2.82 -1.99
CA PHE A 4 11.03 -4.19 -2.42
C PHE A 4 10.54 -4.27 -3.87
N PHE A 5 10.01 -3.18 -4.45
CA PHE A 5 9.39 -3.19 -5.78
C PHE A 5 10.38 -3.02 -6.96
N LEU A 6 11.64 -2.65 -6.71
CA LEU A 6 12.64 -2.39 -7.76
C LEU A 6 13.81 -3.39 -7.77
N GLY A 7 13.73 -4.43 -6.94
CA GLY A 7 14.84 -5.34 -6.68
C GLY A 7 14.86 -6.58 -7.57
N THR A 8 14.76 -6.48 -8.90
CA THR A 8 15.32 -7.48 -9.84
C THR A 8 15.34 -6.93 -11.28
N HIS A 9 16.29 -6.07 -11.61
CA HIS A 9 16.96 -6.14 -12.91
C HIS A 9 18.40 -5.64 -12.76
N HIS A 10 19.30 -6.33 -13.45
CA HIS A 10 20.75 -6.24 -13.34
C HIS A 10 21.29 -4.80 -13.32
N GLY A 11 22.14 -4.53 -12.33
CA GLY A 11 23.22 -3.55 -12.44
C GLY A 11 22.80 -2.08 -12.47
N ASN A 12 22.43 -1.53 -11.32
CA ASN A 12 22.94 -0.23 -10.87
C ASN A 12 22.52 0.00 -9.42
N GLN A 13 23.43 0.56 -8.62
CA GLN A 13 23.10 1.06 -7.28
C GLN A 13 21.96 2.07 -7.42
N VAL A 14 20.74 1.68 -7.06
CA VAL A 14 19.64 2.64 -6.91
C VAL A 14 20.04 3.54 -5.75
N ASN A 15 20.51 4.74 -6.09
CA ASN A 15 21.13 5.69 -5.17
C ASN A 15 20.24 5.95 -3.96
N ALA A 16 20.83 5.97 -2.76
CA ALA A 16 20.16 6.29 -1.50
C ALA A 16 19.45 7.66 -1.53
N GLU A 17 19.84 8.55 -2.44
CA GLU A 17 19.23 9.87 -2.68
C GLU A 17 17.77 9.81 -3.15
N ILE A 18 17.40 8.79 -3.95
CA ILE A 18 16.02 8.59 -4.44
C ILE A 18 15.05 8.36 -3.26
N PHE A 19 15.54 7.77 -2.16
CA PHE A 19 14.71 7.49 -0.98
C PHE A 19 14.66 8.64 0.02
N ASN A 20 15.54 9.64 -0.12
CA ASN A 20 15.69 10.74 0.83
C ASN A 20 15.15 12.08 0.30
N SER A 21 14.54 12.08 -0.88
CA SER A 21 13.99 13.28 -1.50
C SER A 21 12.54 13.06 -1.93
N THR A 22 11.73 14.11 -1.86
CA THR A 22 10.33 14.08 -2.29
C THR A 22 10.29 14.04 -3.81
N HIS A 23 9.64 13.04 -4.39
CA HIS A 23 9.43 12.91 -5.82
C HIS A 23 7.94 12.83 -6.11
N THR A 24 7.51 13.51 -7.18
CA THR A 24 6.21 13.29 -7.78
C THR A 24 6.17 11.90 -8.44
N ILE A 25 4.97 11.35 -8.62
CA ILE A 25 4.79 10.09 -9.36
C ILE A 25 5.37 10.21 -10.79
N ASP A 26 5.29 11.40 -11.38
CA ASP A 26 5.79 11.67 -12.73
C ASP A 26 7.32 11.55 -12.79
N GLU A 27 8.00 12.12 -11.78
CA GLU A 27 9.46 12.01 -11.63
C GLU A 27 9.89 10.55 -11.41
N LEU A 28 9.18 9.79 -10.57
CA LEU A 28 9.48 8.38 -10.33
C LEU A 28 9.34 7.54 -11.61
N TYR A 29 8.32 7.80 -12.43
CA TYR A 29 8.12 7.07 -13.69
C TYR A 29 9.20 7.39 -14.72
N GLN A 30 9.59 8.66 -14.84
CA GLN A 30 10.69 9.05 -15.73
C GLN A 30 12.02 8.44 -15.28
N LEU A 31 12.25 8.31 -13.97
CA LEU A 31 13.44 7.66 -13.42
C LEU A 31 13.51 6.16 -13.76
N VAL A 32 12.37 5.46 -13.74
CA VAL A 32 12.31 4.03 -14.10
C VAL A 32 12.37 3.80 -15.62
N HIS A 33 11.88 4.77 -16.41
CA HIS A 33 11.86 4.71 -17.87
C HIS A 33 12.51 5.94 -18.50
N PRO A 34 13.85 6.10 -18.38
CA PRO A 34 14.55 7.31 -18.82
C PRO A 34 14.47 7.54 -20.34
N ASP A 35 14.30 6.47 -21.12
CA ASP A 35 14.21 6.52 -22.58
C ASP A 35 12.81 6.88 -23.11
N TRP A 36 11.82 6.97 -22.23
CA TRP A 36 10.46 7.32 -22.65
C TRP A 36 10.31 8.83 -22.81
N SER A 37 9.61 9.23 -23.88
CA SER A 37 9.15 10.60 -24.05
C SER A 37 8.10 10.98 -22.99
N ASN A 38 7.97 12.29 -22.75
CA ASN A 38 6.95 12.82 -21.83
C ASN A 38 5.53 12.34 -22.16
N ASP A 39 5.20 12.16 -23.45
CA ASP A 39 3.88 11.71 -23.87
C ASP A 39 3.67 10.21 -23.60
N GLN A 40 4.71 9.38 -23.77
CA GLN A 40 4.67 7.97 -23.37
C GLN A 40 4.50 7.85 -21.85
N VAL A 41 5.28 8.61 -21.07
CA VAL A 41 5.16 8.64 -19.62
C VAL A 41 3.75 9.04 -19.19
N LYS A 42 3.18 10.12 -19.74
CA LYS A 42 1.79 10.53 -19.46
C LYS A 42 0.75 9.47 -19.79
N LEU A 43 0.90 8.76 -20.90
CA LEU A 43 -0.04 7.72 -21.34
C LEU A 43 -0.17 6.58 -20.31
N TYR A 44 0.95 6.14 -19.72
CA TYR A 44 0.97 5.07 -18.71
C TYR A 44 0.70 5.59 -17.29
N LEU A 45 1.04 6.84 -17.01
CA LEU A 45 0.82 7.46 -15.71
C LEU A 45 -0.66 7.65 -15.38
N HIS A 46 -1.49 7.98 -16.36
CA HIS A 46 -2.88 8.32 -16.09
C HIS A 46 -3.68 7.13 -15.49
N PRO A 47 -3.61 5.90 -16.04
CA PRO A 47 -4.22 4.74 -15.40
C PRO A 47 -3.64 4.46 -14.01
N LEU A 48 -2.33 4.62 -13.80
CA LEU A 48 -1.72 4.39 -12.49
C LEU A 48 -2.20 5.41 -11.46
N LYS A 49 -2.19 6.70 -11.78
CA LYS A 49 -2.69 7.77 -10.89
C LYS A 49 -4.12 7.46 -10.45
N SER A 50 -4.98 7.07 -11.40
CA SER A 50 -6.34 6.64 -11.09
C SER A 50 -6.40 5.44 -10.15
N ILE A 51 -5.48 4.47 -10.26
CA ILE A 51 -5.39 3.33 -9.35
C ILE A 51 -4.94 3.77 -7.96
N ILE A 52 -3.95 4.65 -7.86
CA ILE A 52 -3.44 5.19 -6.59
C ILE A 52 -4.54 6.00 -5.89
N ASP A 53 -5.22 6.89 -6.62
CA ASP A 53 -6.36 7.67 -6.11
C ASP A 53 -7.45 6.74 -5.58
N HIS A 54 -7.78 5.66 -6.32
CA HIS A 54 -8.75 4.69 -5.86
C HIS A 54 -8.31 4.02 -4.55
N ILE A 55 -7.06 3.59 -4.44
CA ILE A 55 -6.53 2.97 -3.21
C ILE A 55 -6.56 3.97 -2.05
N GLN A 56 -6.16 5.22 -2.26
CA GLN A 56 -6.16 6.27 -1.24
C GLN A 56 -7.57 6.62 -0.77
N VAL A 57 -8.53 6.70 -1.68
CA VAL A 57 -9.94 6.89 -1.32
C VAL A 57 -10.45 5.72 -0.49
N ARG A 58 -10.08 4.49 -0.85
CA ARG A 58 -10.52 3.27 -0.16
C ARG A 58 -9.90 3.13 1.23
N ASP A 59 -8.64 3.52 1.36
CA ASP A 59 -7.91 3.68 2.63
C ASP A 59 -8.67 4.66 3.55
N ALA A 60 -8.85 5.92 3.12
CA ALA A 60 -9.57 6.93 3.90
C ALA A 60 -11.04 6.59 4.21
N LEU A 61 -11.70 5.79 3.36
CA LEU A 61 -13.09 5.37 3.59
C LEU A 61 -13.24 4.41 4.78
N VAL A 62 -12.17 3.78 5.28
CA VAL A 62 -12.24 2.91 6.45
C VAL A 62 -12.72 3.69 7.69
N ASP A 63 -12.28 4.93 7.85
CA ASP A 63 -12.71 5.85 8.94
C ASP A 63 -14.16 6.33 8.80
N LEU A 64 -14.73 6.28 7.61
CA LEU A 64 -16.05 6.87 7.32
C LEU A 64 -17.15 5.81 7.16
N ASN A 65 -16.79 4.61 6.72
CA ASN A 65 -17.74 3.56 6.43
C ASN A 65 -18.37 3.01 7.72
N PRO A 66 -19.71 3.00 7.86
CA PRO A 66 -20.39 2.50 9.07
C PRO A 66 -19.99 1.09 9.50
N SER A 67 -19.55 0.24 8.56
CA SER A 67 -19.13 -1.14 8.84
C SER A 67 -17.72 -1.23 9.46
N THR A 68 -16.90 -0.19 9.33
CA THR A 68 -15.48 -0.22 9.74
C THR A 68 -15.10 0.91 10.69
N LYS A 69 -15.74 2.08 10.61
CA LYS A 69 -15.38 3.27 11.39
C LYS A 69 -15.33 3.09 12.91
N ASP A 70 -16.14 2.16 13.43
CA ASP A 70 -16.20 1.84 14.86
C ASP A 70 -15.70 0.39 15.12
N LEU A 71 -15.03 -0.23 14.16
CA LEU A 71 -14.53 -1.60 14.24
C LEU A 71 -13.09 -1.61 14.75
N PRO A 72 -12.81 -2.06 15.99
CA PRO A 72 -11.46 -2.00 16.55
C PRO A 72 -10.41 -2.76 15.72
N SER A 73 -10.82 -3.84 15.04
CA SER A 73 -9.92 -4.61 14.18
C SER A 73 -9.53 -3.89 12.88
N ALA A 74 -10.26 -2.84 12.47
CA ALA A 74 -9.87 -1.99 11.34
C ALA A 74 -8.87 -0.91 11.77
N HIS A 75 -8.83 -0.55 13.05
CA HIS A 75 -8.11 0.61 13.58
C HIS A 75 -6.98 0.29 14.57
N PHE A 76 -6.70 -1.00 14.82
CA PHE A 76 -5.77 -1.43 15.89
C PHE A 76 -6.09 -0.84 17.27
N ASP A 77 -7.35 -0.48 17.49
CA ASP A 77 -7.85 0.09 18.72
C ASP A 77 -8.30 -0.97 19.73
N ALA A 78 -8.56 -0.53 20.96
CA ALA A 78 -9.07 -1.38 22.05
C ALA A 78 -8.27 -2.68 22.24
N GLU A 79 -6.95 -2.60 22.03
CA GLU A 79 -6.00 -3.72 22.10
C GLU A 79 -6.36 -4.91 21.18
N SER A 80 -7.08 -4.66 20.07
CA SER A 80 -7.55 -5.69 19.15
C SER A 80 -6.48 -6.29 18.24
N PHE A 81 -5.22 -6.43 18.70
CA PHE A 81 -4.07 -6.86 17.89
C PHE A 81 -4.31 -8.17 17.12
N ILE A 82 -4.92 -9.17 17.75
CA ILE A 82 -5.24 -10.45 17.11
C ILE A 82 -6.31 -10.27 16.02
N GLY A 83 -7.33 -9.46 16.31
CA GLY A 83 -8.41 -9.17 15.38
C GLY A 83 -7.92 -8.41 14.16
N SER A 84 -7.12 -7.36 14.37
CA SER A 84 -6.53 -6.55 13.31
C SER A 84 -5.54 -7.33 12.46
N ASN A 85 -4.70 -8.16 13.08
CA ASN A 85 -3.80 -9.03 12.32
C ASN A 85 -4.56 -10.03 11.44
N ARG A 86 -5.62 -10.65 11.99
CA ARG A 86 -6.49 -11.53 11.19
C ARG A 86 -7.13 -10.78 10.03
N ARG A 87 -7.58 -9.54 10.27
CA ARG A 87 -8.16 -8.69 9.22
C ARG A 87 -7.17 -8.45 8.08
N ILE A 88 -5.91 -8.11 8.38
CA ILE A 88 -4.86 -7.91 7.36
C ILE A 88 -4.66 -9.18 6.55
N MET A 89 -4.52 -10.33 7.20
CA MET A 89 -4.33 -11.63 6.53
C MET A 89 -5.52 -12.00 5.63
N ASP A 90 -6.75 -11.81 6.11
CA ASP A 90 -7.97 -12.11 5.37
C ASP A 90 -8.15 -11.20 4.16
N LEU A 91 -7.84 -9.90 4.31
CA LEU A 91 -7.84 -8.96 3.19
C LEU A 91 -6.77 -9.31 2.17
N GLY A 92 -5.55 -9.63 2.61
CA GLY A 92 -4.45 -10.03 1.74
C GLY A 92 -4.79 -11.26 0.90
N LYS A 93 -5.40 -12.28 1.51
CA LYS A 93 -5.90 -13.45 0.80
C LYS A 93 -6.94 -13.07 -0.26
N LYS A 94 -7.93 -12.24 0.10
CA LYS A 94 -8.98 -11.80 -0.83
C LYS A 94 -8.44 -10.93 -1.96
N VAL A 95 -7.40 -10.12 -1.73
CA VAL A 95 -6.70 -9.38 -2.79
C VAL A 95 -6.15 -10.35 -3.83
N ILE A 96 -5.48 -11.41 -3.40
CA ILE A 96 -4.93 -12.43 -4.32
C ILE A 96 -6.06 -13.15 -5.06
N GLU A 97 -7.11 -13.57 -4.35
CA GLU A 97 -8.28 -14.24 -4.96
C GLU A 97 -8.96 -13.37 -6.02
N ASP A 98 -9.12 -12.07 -5.76
CA ASP A 98 -9.75 -11.16 -6.72
C ASP A 98 -8.82 -10.83 -7.88
N ALA A 99 -7.54 -10.56 -7.61
CA ALA A 99 -6.57 -10.20 -8.65
C ALA A 99 -6.24 -11.35 -9.60
N THR A 100 -6.41 -12.60 -9.18
CA THR A 100 -6.15 -13.79 -10.00
C THR A 100 -7.39 -14.34 -10.70
N ASN A 101 -8.57 -13.79 -10.43
CA ASN A 101 -9.82 -14.25 -11.03
C ASN A 101 -10.03 -13.59 -12.41
N PRO A 102 -9.99 -14.35 -13.52
CA PRO A 102 -10.12 -13.79 -14.87
C PRO A 102 -11.51 -13.22 -15.17
N ASN A 103 -12.51 -13.50 -14.32
CA ASN A 103 -13.88 -13.01 -14.46
C ASN A 103 -14.17 -11.77 -13.61
N LYS A 104 -13.18 -11.26 -12.85
CA LYS A 104 -13.32 -10.04 -12.04
C LYS A 104 -12.44 -8.93 -12.58
N ASP A 105 -12.91 -7.70 -12.46
CA ASP A 105 -12.02 -6.56 -12.56
C ASP A 105 -11.11 -6.46 -11.32
N LEU A 106 -10.10 -5.61 -11.41
CA LEU A 106 -9.18 -5.36 -10.32
C LEU A 106 -9.71 -4.34 -9.30
N ASP A 107 -10.91 -3.79 -9.46
CA ASP A 107 -11.42 -2.75 -8.56
C ASP A 107 -11.71 -3.33 -7.18
N SER A 108 -12.24 -4.55 -7.11
CA SER A 108 -12.45 -5.23 -5.84
C SER A 108 -11.14 -5.50 -5.10
N ALA A 109 -10.07 -5.84 -5.84
CA ALA A 109 -8.74 -6.07 -5.28
C ALA A 109 -8.13 -4.75 -4.78
N ARG A 110 -8.18 -3.68 -5.60
CA ARG A 110 -7.70 -2.33 -5.24
C ARG A 110 -8.39 -1.80 -3.98
N GLY A 111 -9.70 -1.98 -3.87
CA GLY A 111 -10.46 -1.59 -2.68
C GLY A 111 -10.00 -2.30 -1.42
N LYS A 112 -9.74 -3.61 -1.51
CA LYS A 112 -9.22 -4.39 -0.36
C LYS A 112 -7.78 -4.05 -0.01
N ILE A 113 -6.97 -3.64 -0.98
CA ILE A 113 -5.63 -3.09 -0.72
C ILE A 113 -5.76 -1.80 0.10
N GLY A 114 -6.64 -0.87 -0.27
CA GLY A 114 -6.88 0.35 0.52
C GLY A 114 -7.33 0.03 1.95
N ASP A 115 -8.35 -0.83 2.10
CA ASP A 115 -8.82 -1.29 3.42
C ASP A 115 -7.72 -1.93 4.28
N LEU A 116 -6.80 -2.69 3.66
CA LEU A 116 -5.67 -3.35 4.31
C LEU A 116 -4.62 -2.33 4.73
N LEU A 117 -4.28 -1.40 3.83
CA LEU A 117 -3.27 -0.37 4.06
C LEU A 117 -3.66 0.53 5.22
N HIS A 118 -4.94 0.93 5.33
CA HIS A 118 -5.45 1.67 6.48
C HIS A 118 -5.17 0.92 7.78
N THR A 119 -5.59 -0.35 7.85
CA THR A 119 -5.41 -1.19 9.03
C THR A 119 -3.91 -1.35 9.39
N LEU A 120 -3.04 -1.49 8.39
CA LEU A 120 -1.59 -1.59 8.60
C LEU A 120 -0.96 -0.27 9.07
N GLN A 121 -1.42 0.87 8.55
CA GLN A 121 -0.97 2.20 8.98
C GLN A 121 -1.35 2.44 10.44
N ASP A 122 -2.58 2.09 10.82
CA ASP A 122 -3.07 2.22 12.19
C ASP A 122 -2.26 1.37 13.19
N PHE A 123 -1.70 0.23 12.77
CA PHE A 123 -0.72 -0.48 13.62
C PHE A 123 0.48 0.40 13.96
N TYR A 124 1.09 1.05 12.97
CA TYR A 124 2.32 1.81 13.19
C TYR A 124 2.06 3.18 13.85
N SER A 125 0.83 3.71 13.82
CA SER A 125 0.46 4.94 14.52
C SER A 125 -0.09 4.70 15.93
N HIS A 126 -0.77 3.58 16.18
CA HIS A 126 -1.45 3.29 17.46
C HIS A 126 -0.71 2.26 18.33
N SER A 127 0.31 1.56 17.81
CA SER A 127 1.16 0.69 18.63
C SER A 127 2.40 1.41 19.13
N ASN A 128 2.98 0.88 20.20
CA ASN A 128 4.27 1.32 20.72
C ASN A 128 5.47 0.68 19.99
N TRP A 129 5.31 0.25 18.73
CA TRP A 129 6.32 -0.53 18.00
C TRP A 129 7.67 0.21 17.92
N ILE A 130 7.63 1.51 17.59
CA ILE A 130 8.84 2.34 17.49
C ILE A 130 9.40 2.67 18.89
N GLU A 131 8.54 2.95 19.86
CA GLU A 131 8.90 3.25 21.25
C GLU A 131 9.58 2.06 21.94
N MET A 132 9.27 0.83 21.50
CA MET A 132 9.98 -0.39 21.90
C MET A 132 11.36 -0.55 21.26
N GLY A 133 11.84 0.46 20.54
CA GLY A 133 13.14 0.47 19.84
C GLY A 133 13.16 -0.42 18.60
N LYS A 134 12.00 -0.77 18.03
CA LYS A 134 11.95 -1.54 16.77
C LYS A 134 12.15 -0.60 15.60
N THR A 135 13.09 -0.96 14.73
CA THR A 135 13.44 -0.21 13.51
C THR A 135 13.09 -0.95 12.22
N GLU A 136 12.64 -2.20 12.34
CA GLU A 136 12.28 -3.09 11.23
C GLU A 136 10.77 -3.30 11.15
N ILE A 137 10.32 -3.84 10.02
CA ILE A 137 8.92 -4.23 9.81
C ILE A 137 8.56 -5.36 10.77
N ASN A 138 7.37 -5.29 11.36
CA ASN A 138 6.86 -6.39 12.16
C ASN A 138 6.41 -7.56 11.27
N HIS A 139 7.28 -8.57 11.11
CA HIS A 139 6.99 -9.79 10.35
C HIS A 139 5.88 -10.68 10.95
N ARG A 140 5.30 -10.30 12.09
CA ARG A 140 4.17 -11.01 12.71
C ARG A 140 2.81 -10.39 12.37
N ILE A 141 2.81 -9.27 11.64
CA ILE A 141 1.61 -8.57 11.20
C ILE A 141 1.53 -8.65 9.67
N GLY A 142 0.43 -9.23 9.18
CA GLY A 142 0.32 -9.65 7.78
C GLY A 142 1.36 -10.71 7.44
#